data_AF-A0A9X2CU70-F1
#
_entry.id   AF-A0A9X2CU70-F1
#
_cell.length_a   1.000
_cell.length_b   1.000
_cell.length_c   1.000
_cell.angle_alpha   90.00
_cell.angle_beta   90.00
_cell.angle_gamma   90.00
#
_symmetry.space_group_name_H-M   'P 1'
#
loop_
_entity.id
_entity.type
_entity.pdbx_description
1 polymer ?
#
loop_
_entity_poly.entity_id
_entity_poly.type
_entity_poly.pdbx_seq_one_letter_code
_entity_poly.pdbx_strand_id
1 'polypeptide(L)'
;MSKYRYAEYWKEKAKSGDKWLSPSTQIYKQNDLIFVGQILNIYSGQQESIRLLFPNIKAVTGFLQYIFLPTAFIGYFMIHEMDPKTIMLGDGTFSSLIDQLPLREQFEPNTKEMMQEVLSSVQTAWTKEDEVAFFQLEKALRLLESINVEHVVTSFNILRSPSGLASWLVNEYENEPVLGINSLEEEVNMNVSEFLQLSRDAESQPFQSKRFFHTLDSVMIL
;
A
#
# COMPACT_ATOMS: atom_id res chain seq x y z
N MET A 1 6.91 17.81 16.61
CA MET A 1 5.74 17.27 15.88
C MET A 1 6.16 16.94 14.45
N SER A 2 5.76 15.79 13.92
CA SER A 2 6.14 15.34 12.56
C SER A 2 5.32 16.03 11.47
N LYS A 3 5.97 16.46 10.38
CA LYS A 3 5.30 17.08 9.22
C LYS A 3 4.28 16.16 8.54
N TYR A 4 4.45 14.84 8.68
CA TYR A 4 3.58 13.83 8.08
C TYR A 4 2.18 13.79 8.72
N ARG A 5 1.96 14.48 9.85
CA ARG A 5 0.67 14.53 10.54
C ARG A 5 -0.30 15.56 9.96
N TYR A 6 0.16 16.42 9.06
CA TYR A 6 -0.68 17.49 8.51
C TYR A 6 -1.24 17.06 7.15
N ALA A 7 -2.57 17.13 6.96
CA ALA A 7 -3.22 16.76 5.71
C ALA A 7 -2.71 17.60 4.53
N GLU A 8 -2.39 18.87 4.80
CA GLU A 8 -1.85 19.86 3.87
C GLU A 8 -0.52 19.41 3.27
N TYR A 9 0.32 18.75 4.08
CA TYR A 9 1.56 18.16 3.57
C TYR A 9 1.25 17.15 2.46
N TRP A 10 0.31 16.23 2.69
CA TRP A 10 -0.07 15.19 1.74
C TRP A 10 -0.81 15.75 0.52
N LYS A 11 -1.67 16.75 0.71
CA LYS A 11 -2.33 17.47 -0.39
C LYS A 11 -1.30 18.12 -1.32
N GLU A 12 -0.29 18.79 -0.77
CA GLU A 12 0.78 19.38 -1.58
C GLU A 12 1.65 18.31 -2.27
N LYS A 13 1.88 17.16 -1.62
CA LYS A 13 2.57 16.02 -2.25
C LYS A 13 1.81 15.44 -3.41
N ALA A 14 0.51 15.20 -3.27
CA ALA A 14 -0.33 14.68 -4.34
C ALA A 14 -0.40 15.65 -5.53
N LYS A 15 -0.51 16.97 -5.29
CA LYS A 15 -0.50 17.99 -6.34
C LYS A 15 0.82 18.08 -7.11
N SER A 16 1.95 17.73 -6.48
CA SER A 16 3.26 17.76 -7.14
C SER A 16 3.45 16.70 -8.25
N GLY A 17 2.41 15.87 -8.49
CA GLY A 17 2.29 14.95 -9.61
C GLY A 17 3.01 13.62 -9.41
N ASP A 18 2.97 12.78 -10.45
CA ASP A 18 3.45 11.38 -10.49
C ASP A 18 4.86 11.18 -9.93
N LYS A 19 5.70 12.21 -9.86
CA LYS A 19 7.08 12.07 -9.38
C LYS A 19 7.20 11.62 -7.92
N TRP A 20 6.24 11.93 -7.05
CA TRP A 20 6.30 11.47 -5.66
C TRP A 20 5.83 10.02 -5.50
N LEU A 21 4.78 9.65 -6.25
CA LEU A 21 4.21 8.29 -6.22
C LEU A 21 4.94 7.32 -7.14
N SER A 22 5.77 7.81 -8.06
CA SER A 22 6.47 6.96 -9.02
C SER A 22 7.59 6.17 -8.32
N PRO A 23 7.57 4.83 -8.39
CA PRO A 23 8.66 3.99 -7.91
C PRO A 23 10.01 4.38 -8.54
N SER A 24 10.00 4.86 -9.79
CA SER A 24 11.19 5.23 -10.57
C SER A 24 12.04 6.36 -9.96
N THR A 25 11.47 7.19 -9.08
CA THR A 25 12.17 8.34 -8.48
C THR A 25 12.68 8.04 -7.07
N GLN A 26 12.34 6.88 -6.52
CA GLN A 26 12.59 6.55 -5.13
C GLN A 26 13.80 5.63 -5.01
N ILE A 27 14.87 6.13 -4.38
CA ILE A 27 16.07 5.35 -4.07
C ILE A 27 15.98 4.93 -2.61
N TYR A 28 16.02 3.62 -2.37
CA TYR A 28 16.03 3.09 -1.01
C TYR A 28 17.25 3.55 -0.24
N LYS A 29 16.99 4.10 0.95
CA LYS A 29 17.97 4.39 1.98
C LYS A 29 17.80 3.39 3.11
N GLN A 30 18.90 3.14 3.81
CA GLN A 30 18.88 2.27 4.97
C GLN A 30 17.80 2.73 5.98
N ASN A 31 16.97 1.78 6.42
CA ASN A 31 15.82 1.97 7.31
C ASN A 31 14.60 2.65 6.68
N ASP A 32 14.58 2.90 5.38
CA ASP A 32 13.32 3.22 4.70
C ASP A 32 12.37 2.02 4.83
N LEU A 33 11.09 2.32 4.98
CA LEU A 33 10.00 1.35 4.90
C LEU A 33 9.48 1.31 3.47
N ILE A 34 9.10 0.13 3.02
CA ILE A 34 8.51 -0.10 1.70
C ILE A 34 7.03 -0.36 1.93
N PHE A 35 6.17 0.52 1.44
CA PHE A 35 4.76 0.24 1.31
C PHE A 35 4.51 -0.39 -0.06
N VAL A 36 3.84 -1.53 -0.08
CA VAL A 36 3.28 -2.13 -1.28
C VAL A 36 1.77 -2.16 -1.13
N GLY A 37 1.06 -1.85 -2.19
CA GLY A 37 -0.39 -1.92 -2.19
C GLY A 37 -1.00 -2.05 -3.56
N GLN A 38 -2.07 -2.82 -3.64
CA GLN A 38 -2.84 -3.04 -4.85
C GLN A 38 -4.32 -2.86 -4.57
N ILE A 39 -5.01 -2.16 -5.47
CA ILE A 39 -6.46 -2.01 -5.46
C ILE A 39 -6.94 -2.29 -6.87
N LEU A 40 -7.73 -3.35 -7.03
CA LEU A 40 -8.43 -3.67 -8.27
C LEU A 40 -9.92 -3.59 -8.01
N ASN A 41 -10.60 -2.63 -8.59
CA ASN A 41 -12.07 -2.57 -8.57
C ASN A 41 -12.60 -2.75 -10.01
N ILE A 42 -13.28 -3.87 -10.25
CA ILE A 42 -13.82 -4.21 -11.57
C ILE A 42 -15.02 -3.35 -11.98
N TYR A 43 -15.72 -2.76 -11.01
CA TYR A 43 -16.90 -1.94 -11.22
C TYR A 43 -16.54 -0.52 -11.65
N SER A 44 -15.59 0.11 -10.95
CA SER A 44 -15.12 1.47 -11.27
C SER A 44 -13.99 1.46 -12.32
N GLY A 45 -13.38 0.31 -12.58
CA GLY A 45 -12.18 0.20 -13.42
C GLY A 45 -10.90 0.69 -12.74
N GLN A 46 -10.94 0.95 -11.43
CA GLN A 46 -9.75 1.35 -10.66
C GLN A 46 -8.73 0.22 -10.65
N GLN A 47 -7.50 0.53 -11.04
CA GLN A 47 -6.37 -0.38 -11.04
C GLN A 47 -5.14 0.36 -10.51
N GLU A 48 -4.94 0.29 -9.21
CA GLU A 48 -3.81 0.91 -8.53
C GLU A 48 -2.80 -0.17 -8.15
N SER A 49 -1.53 0.05 -8.50
CA SER A 49 -0.39 -0.73 -8.04
C SER A 49 0.66 0.23 -7.54
N ILE A 50 0.84 0.24 -6.21
CA ILE A 50 1.57 1.26 -5.48
C ILE A 50 2.77 0.60 -4.81
N ARG A 51 3.95 1.14 -5.07
CA ARG A 51 5.19 0.78 -4.37
C ARG A 51 5.89 2.06 -3.96
N LEU A 52 5.95 2.32 -2.65
CA LEU A 52 6.47 3.57 -2.11
C LEU A 52 7.49 3.35 -1.00
N LEU A 53 8.51 4.20 -0.98
CA LEU A 53 9.53 4.27 0.04
C LEU A 53 9.23 5.41 1.00
N PHE A 54 9.23 5.09 2.28
CA PHE A 54 8.94 6.00 3.36
C PHE A 54 10.10 6.06 4.35
N PRO A 55 10.54 7.26 4.76
CA PRO A 55 11.71 7.40 5.64
C PRO A 55 11.49 6.95 7.08
N ASN A 56 10.25 6.67 7.48
CA ASN A 56 9.87 6.13 8.79
C ASN A 56 8.39 5.78 8.84
N ILE A 57 8.00 5.12 9.93
CA ILE A 57 6.61 4.68 10.15
C ILE A 57 5.63 5.84 10.24
N LYS A 58 6.03 7.02 10.74
CA LYS A 58 5.16 8.20 10.80
C LYS A 58 4.80 8.73 9.40
N ALA A 59 5.71 8.59 8.44
CA ALA A 59 5.41 8.88 7.04
C ALA A 59 4.40 7.89 6.48
N VAL A 60 4.55 6.59 6.77
CA VAL A 60 3.57 5.56 6.41
C VAL A 60 2.21 5.86 7.05
N THR A 61 2.16 6.19 8.34
CA THR A 61 0.91 6.54 9.05
C THR A 61 0.17 7.68 8.36
N GLY A 62 0.89 8.75 7.98
CA GLY A 62 0.30 9.87 7.25
C GLY A 62 -0.20 9.46 5.87
N PHE A 63 0.57 8.66 5.13
CA PHE A 63 0.16 8.18 3.82
C PHE A 63 -1.13 7.35 3.90
N LEU A 64 -1.19 6.40 4.84
CA LEU A 64 -2.36 5.58 5.10
C LEU A 64 -3.58 6.44 5.43
N GLN A 65 -3.43 7.39 6.36
CA GLN A 65 -4.55 8.20 6.82
C GLN A 65 -5.09 9.16 5.75
N TYR A 66 -4.20 9.78 4.98
CA TYR A 66 -4.56 10.93 4.14
C TYR A 66 -4.63 10.64 2.64
N ILE A 67 -4.10 9.51 2.18
CA ILE A 67 -4.12 9.15 0.75
C ILE A 67 -4.71 7.76 0.56
N PHE A 68 -4.08 6.76 1.16
CA PHE A 68 -4.34 5.39 0.80
C PHE A 68 -5.69 4.86 1.30
N LEU A 69 -6.02 4.99 2.59
CA LEU A 69 -7.34 4.54 3.09
C LEU A 69 -8.51 5.29 2.43
N PRO A 70 -8.45 6.63 2.23
CA PRO A 70 -9.44 7.32 1.42
C PRO A 70 -9.63 6.74 0.01
N THR A 71 -8.53 6.38 -0.64
CA THR A 71 -8.54 5.83 -2.01
C THR A 71 -9.01 4.36 -2.04
N ALA A 72 -8.67 3.55 -1.03
CA ALA A 72 -9.13 2.17 -0.93
C ALA A 72 -10.63 2.11 -0.61
N PHE A 73 -11.08 2.88 0.37
CA PHE A 73 -12.48 2.87 0.79
C PHE A 73 -13.42 3.44 -0.25
N ILE A 74 -13.01 4.46 -1.01
CA ILE A 74 -13.85 4.92 -2.12
C ILE A 74 -14.00 3.84 -3.20
N GLY A 75 -12.95 3.06 -3.40
CA GLY A 75 -12.95 1.88 -4.24
C GLY A 75 -13.92 0.80 -3.76
N TYR A 76 -14.41 0.82 -2.52
CA TYR A 76 -15.46 -0.12 -2.10
C TYR A 76 -16.86 0.29 -2.57
N PHE A 77 -17.05 1.54 -3.00
CA PHE A 77 -18.37 2.01 -3.43
C PHE A 77 -18.61 1.79 -4.91
N MET A 78 -19.83 1.38 -5.24
CA MET A 78 -20.36 1.38 -6.61
C MET A 78 -20.71 2.81 -7.06
N ILE A 79 -19.70 3.63 -7.33
CA ILE A 79 -19.87 4.99 -7.86
C ILE A 79 -19.79 4.93 -9.38
N HIS A 80 -20.91 5.25 -10.05
CA HIS A 80 -20.93 5.40 -11.51
C HIS A 80 -20.09 6.60 -11.94
N GLU A 81 -19.35 6.45 -13.05
CA GLU A 81 -18.58 7.53 -13.71
C GLU A 81 -17.41 8.13 -12.91
N MET A 82 -16.88 7.41 -11.90
CA MET A 82 -15.63 7.84 -11.27
C MET A 82 -14.47 7.66 -12.24
N ASP A 83 -13.62 8.69 -12.38
CA ASP A 83 -12.36 8.54 -13.11
C ASP A 83 -11.51 7.47 -12.36
N PRO A 84 -11.10 6.37 -13.03
CA PRO A 84 -10.28 5.32 -12.43
C PRO A 84 -9.00 5.81 -11.75
N LYS A 85 -8.50 7.00 -12.13
CA LYS A 85 -7.28 7.63 -11.58
C LYS A 85 -7.55 8.56 -10.40
N THR A 86 -8.76 8.56 -9.85
CA THR A 86 -9.12 9.48 -8.77
C THR A 86 -8.43 9.09 -7.47
N ILE A 87 -7.38 9.84 -7.10
CA ILE A 87 -6.79 9.76 -5.76
C ILE A 87 -7.62 10.62 -4.81
N MET A 88 -8.18 9.98 -3.78
CA MET A 88 -8.90 10.71 -2.73
C MET A 88 -7.94 11.17 -1.65
N LEU A 89 -8.03 12.46 -1.31
CA LEU A 89 -7.25 13.06 -0.24
C LEU A 89 -8.13 13.16 0.99
N GLY A 90 -7.81 12.35 1.99
CA GLY A 90 -8.41 12.46 3.31
C GLY A 90 -8.09 13.80 3.95
N ASP A 91 -9.05 14.35 4.67
CA ASP A 91 -8.79 15.34 5.70
C ASP A 91 -9.22 14.78 7.07
N GLY A 92 -9.11 15.60 8.12
CA GLY A 92 -9.51 15.19 9.47
C GLY A 92 -10.98 14.75 9.59
N THR A 93 -11.80 14.89 8.54
CA THR A 93 -13.22 14.53 8.50
C THR A 93 -13.48 13.22 7.74
N PHE A 94 -12.46 12.54 7.22
CA PHE A 94 -12.66 11.32 6.44
C PHE A 94 -13.40 10.20 7.22
N SER A 95 -13.21 10.11 8.53
CA SER A 95 -14.01 9.20 9.38
C SER A 95 -15.51 9.54 9.37
N SER A 96 -15.86 10.82 9.28
CA SER A 96 -17.26 11.26 9.20
C SER A 96 -17.89 10.99 7.84
N LEU A 97 -17.08 10.87 6.77
CA LEU A 97 -17.57 10.40 5.47
C LEU A 97 -17.98 8.94 5.55
N ILE A 98 -17.24 8.09 6.27
CA ILE A 98 -17.62 6.69 6.50
C ILE A 98 -18.98 6.55 7.18
N ASP A 99 -19.30 7.47 8.09
CA ASP A 99 -20.59 7.47 8.78
C ASP A 99 -21.78 7.87 7.90
N GLN A 100 -21.51 8.62 6.83
CA GLN A 100 -22.52 9.09 5.87
C GLN A 100 -22.76 8.12 4.72
N LEU A 101 -22.01 7.03 4.65
CA LEU A 101 -22.09 6.09 3.54
C LEU A 101 -23.41 5.30 3.55
N PRO A 102 -24.04 5.10 2.38
CA PRO A 102 -25.19 4.21 2.22
C PRO A 102 -24.74 2.74 2.24
N LEU A 103 -24.07 2.30 3.31
CA LEU A 103 -23.54 0.92 3.46
C LEU A 103 -24.63 -0.15 3.57
N ARG A 104 -25.92 0.23 3.57
CA ARG A 104 -27.02 -0.61 4.07
C ARG A 104 -27.48 -1.71 3.11
N GLU A 105 -27.08 -1.72 1.84
CA GLU A 105 -27.56 -2.73 0.88
C GLU A 105 -26.44 -3.54 0.19
N GLN A 106 -25.17 -3.10 0.26
CA GLN A 106 -24.07 -3.67 -0.55
C GLN A 106 -22.93 -4.29 0.26
N PHE A 107 -22.92 -4.14 1.58
CA PHE A 107 -21.82 -4.58 2.43
C PHE A 107 -22.29 -5.53 3.51
N GLU A 108 -21.37 -6.38 3.98
CA GLU A 108 -21.63 -7.16 5.17
C GLU A 108 -21.88 -6.24 6.38
N PRO A 109 -22.74 -6.64 7.34
CA PRO A 109 -23.11 -5.80 8.48
C PRO A 109 -21.92 -5.27 9.29
N ASN A 110 -20.80 -6.00 9.31
CA ASN A 110 -19.58 -5.67 10.06
C ASN A 110 -18.57 -4.82 9.28
N THR A 111 -18.71 -4.66 7.95
CA THR A 111 -17.72 -3.94 7.13
C THR A 111 -17.47 -2.53 7.64
N LYS A 112 -18.54 -1.84 8.05
CA LYS A 112 -18.43 -0.50 8.64
C LYS A 112 -17.55 -0.49 9.89
N GLU A 113 -17.77 -1.44 10.79
CA GLU A 113 -17.05 -1.55 12.06
C GLU A 113 -15.57 -1.84 11.80
N MET A 114 -15.27 -2.73 10.85
CA MET A 114 -13.90 -3.04 10.43
C MET A 114 -13.20 -1.80 9.85
N MET A 115 -13.85 -1.03 8.97
CA MET A 115 -13.29 0.21 8.42
C MET A 115 -13.00 1.23 9.53
N GLN A 116 -13.91 1.38 10.51
CA GLN A 116 -13.71 2.26 11.65
C GLN A 116 -12.56 1.79 12.55
N GLU A 117 -12.41 0.48 12.76
CA GLU A 117 -11.30 -0.11 13.51
C GLU A 117 -9.95 0.15 12.81
N VAL A 118 -9.90 -0.02 11.48
CA VAL A 118 -8.71 0.32 10.68
C VAL A 118 -8.35 1.80 10.85
N LEU A 119 -9.32 2.71 10.70
CA LEU A 119 -9.08 4.15 10.87
C LEU A 119 -8.59 4.51 12.27
N SER A 120 -9.22 3.94 13.30
CA SER A 120 -8.83 4.13 14.70
C SER A 120 -7.41 3.62 14.96
N SER A 121 -7.06 2.47 14.39
CA SER A 121 -5.72 1.89 14.46
C SER A 121 -4.68 2.81 13.79
N VAL A 122 -4.97 3.39 12.63
CA VAL A 122 -4.05 4.36 12.01
C VAL A 122 -3.92 5.64 12.85
N GLN A 123 -5.03 6.17 13.35
CA GLN A 123 -5.03 7.40 14.16
C GLN A 123 -4.25 7.24 15.46
N THR A 124 -4.38 6.10 16.14
CA THR A 124 -3.68 5.85 17.40
C THR A 124 -2.19 5.53 17.20
N ALA A 125 -1.76 5.06 16.02
CA ALA A 125 -0.36 4.81 15.71
C ALA A 125 0.52 6.07 15.79
N TRP A 126 -0.08 7.26 15.64
CA TRP A 126 0.63 8.54 15.81
C TRP A 126 1.26 8.71 17.19
N THR A 127 0.63 8.18 18.24
CA THR A 127 1.06 8.37 19.63
C THR A 127 1.91 7.22 20.18
N LYS A 128 2.14 6.18 19.37
CA LYS A 128 2.97 5.02 19.75
C LYS A 128 4.42 5.21 19.35
N GLU A 129 5.30 4.47 20.02
CA GLU A 129 6.69 4.25 19.59
C GLU A 129 6.74 3.52 18.24
N ASP A 130 7.82 3.72 17.48
CA ASP A 130 7.87 3.33 16.06
C ASP A 130 7.65 1.84 15.82
N GLU A 131 8.25 0.97 16.63
CA GLU A 131 8.05 -0.49 16.57
C GLU A 131 6.60 -0.88 16.86
N VAL A 132 5.98 -0.29 17.88
CA VAL A 132 4.59 -0.56 18.26
C VAL A 132 3.64 -0.05 17.17
N ALA A 133 3.93 1.13 16.61
CA ALA A 133 3.18 1.69 15.50
C ALA A 133 3.26 0.79 14.27
N PHE A 134 4.43 0.22 13.97
CA PHE A 134 4.60 -0.70 12.85
C PHE A 134 3.67 -1.91 12.96
N PHE A 135 3.71 -2.65 14.07
CA PHE A 135 2.87 -3.84 14.25
C PHE A 135 1.38 -3.50 14.26
N GLN A 136 1.03 -2.32 14.78
CA GLN A 136 -0.34 -1.85 14.79
C GLN A 136 -0.85 -1.55 13.37
N LEU A 137 -0.03 -0.92 12.53
CA LEU A 137 -0.36 -0.65 11.13
C LEU A 137 -0.41 -1.94 10.31
N GLU A 138 0.50 -2.88 10.53
CA GLU A 138 0.47 -4.20 9.88
C GLU A 138 -0.86 -4.92 10.17
N LYS A 139 -1.29 -4.94 11.44
CA LYS A 139 -2.59 -5.52 11.83
C LYS A 139 -3.77 -4.81 11.18
N ALA A 140 -3.73 -3.48 11.10
CA ALA A 140 -4.78 -2.69 10.46
C ALA A 140 -4.89 -3.00 8.96
N LEU A 141 -3.75 -3.18 8.26
CA LEU A 141 -3.75 -3.56 6.85
C LEU A 141 -4.28 -4.98 6.61
N ARG A 142 -3.91 -5.94 7.46
CA ARG A 142 -4.49 -7.30 7.39
C ARG A 142 -6.00 -7.31 7.65
N LEU A 143 -6.47 -6.47 8.59
CA LEU A 143 -7.91 -6.31 8.82
C LEU A 143 -8.60 -5.71 7.58
N LEU A 144 -7.96 -4.74 6.93
CA LEU A 144 -8.45 -4.15 5.68
C LEU A 144 -8.58 -5.21 4.56
N GLU A 145 -7.56 -6.05 4.37
CA GLU A 145 -7.59 -7.14 3.37
C GLU A 145 -8.69 -8.18 3.64
N SER A 146 -9.06 -8.37 4.91
CA SER A 146 -10.15 -9.30 5.26
C SER A 146 -11.55 -8.76 4.95
N ILE A 147 -11.68 -7.48 4.56
CA ILE A 147 -12.94 -6.91 4.11
C ILE A 147 -13.22 -7.43 2.69
N ASN A 148 -14.07 -8.44 2.60
CA ASN A 148 -14.48 -9.00 1.32
C ASN A 148 -15.54 -8.13 0.65
N VAL A 149 -15.20 -7.56 -0.50
CA VAL A 149 -16.13 -6.81 -1.37
C VAL A 149 -16.06 -7.48 -2.74
N GLU A 150 -17.17 -8.06 -3.21
CA GLU A 150 -17.19 -8.96 -4.38
C GLU A 150 -16.49 -8.43 -5.63
N HIS A 151 -16.50 -7.10 -5.82
CA HIS A 151 -15.94 -6.42 -6.99
C HIS A 151 -14.58 -5.75 -6.73
N VAL A 152 -13.98 -5.95 -5.55
CA VAL A 152 -12.72 -5.30 -5.16
C VAL A 152 -11.73 -6.31 -4.60
N VAL A 153 -10.55 -6.35 -5.22
CA VAL A 153 -9.40 -7.10 -4.72
C VAL A 153 -8.38 -6.11 -4.17
N THR A 154 -7.86 -6.43 -2.99
CA THR A 154 -6.90 -5.60 -2.29
C THR A 154 -5.80 -6.43 -1.65
N SER A 155 -4.55 -5.98 -1.79
CA SER A 155 -3.35 -6.62 -1.22
C SER A 155 -2.38 -5.52 -0.76
N PHE A 156 -1.93 -5.55 0.48
CA PHE A 156 -1.15 -4.48 1.11
C PHE A 156 -0.10 -4.99 2.09
N ASN A 157 1.09 -4.39 2.08
CA ASN A 157 2.13 -4.71 3.05
C ASN A 157 3.04 -3.51 3.37
N ILE A 158 3.63 -3.53 4.57
CA ILE A 158 4.69 -2.61 4.98
C ILE A 158 5.92 -3.44 5.32
N LEU A 159 6.96 -3.30 4.51
CA LEU A 159 8.17 -4.10 4.59
C LEU A 159 9.33 -3.20 5.05
N ARG A 160 10.27 -3.79 5.78
CA ARG A 160 11.40 -3.04 6.39
C ARG A 160 12.64 -2.99 5.51
N SER A 161 12.68 -3.83 4.47
CA SER A 161 13.87 -3.95 3.62
C SER A 161 13.55 -4.55 2.26
N PRO A 162 14.42 -4.29 1.26
CA PRO A 162 14.43 -4.98 -0.03
C PRO A 162 14.39 -6.50 0.08
N SER A 163 15.15 -7.12 0.99
CA SER A 163 15.09 -8.59 1.16
C SER A 163 13.76 -9.07 1.72
N GLY A 164 13.14 -8.29 2.62
CA GLY A 164 11.78 -8.54 3.08
C GLY A 164 10.77 -8.49 1.94
N LEU A 165 10.88 -7.50 1.05
CA LEU A 165 10.04 -7.40 -0.13
C LEU A 165 10.20 -8.58 -1.08
N ALA A 166 11.44 -8.95 -1.40
CA ALA A 166 11.69 -10.07 -2.30
C ALA A 166 11.16 -11.38 -1.72
N SER A 167 11.37 -11.62 -0.42
CA SER A 167 10.87 -12.83 0.26
C SER A 167 9.34 -12.86 0.30
N TRP A 168 8.71 -11.72 0.53
CA TRP A 168 7.26 -11.60 0.49
C TRP A 168 6.71 -11.89 -0.91
N LEU A 169 7.27 -11.29 -1.97
CA LEU A 169 6.85 -11.56 -3.34
C LEU A 169 7.02 -13.04 -3.72
N VAL A 170 8.15 -13.65 -3.38
CA VAL A 170 8.36 -15.09 -3.61
C VAL A 170 7.25 -15.90 -2.94
N ASN A 171 6.92 -15.59 -1.68
CA ASN A 171 5.85 -16.28 -0.96
C ASN A 171 4.47 -16.06 -1.61
N GLU A 172 4.14 -14.85 -2.08
CA GLU A 172 2.88 -14.61 -2.79
C GLU A 172 2.78 -15.47 -4.05
N TYR A 173 3.83 -15.49 -4.89
CA TYR A 173 3.85 -16.30 -6.12
C TYR A 173 3.89 -17.81 -5.87
N GLU A 174 4.57 -18.27 -4.82
CA GLU A 174 4.59 -19.69 -4.45
C GLU A 174 3.23 -20.20 -3.98
N ASN A 175 2.43 -19.33 -3.35
CA ASN A 175 1.11 -19.67 -2.84
C ASN A 175 -0.02 -19.37 -3.82
N GLU A 176 0.26 -18.74 -4.98
CA GLU A 176 -0.74 -18.45 -6.00
C GLU A 176 -0.93 -19.67 -6.95
N PRO A 177 -2.14 -20.27 -7.01
CA PRO A 177 -2.40 -21.51 -7.75
C PRO A 177 -2.32 -21.46 -9.29
N VAL A 178 -2.30 -20.28 -9.90
CA VAL A 178 -2.36 -20.00 -11.34
C VAL A 178 -1.03 -19.49 -11.90
N LEU A 179 -0.39 -18.50 -11.26
CA LEU A 179 0.84 -17.88 -11.78
C LEU A 179 2.09 -18.65 -11.36
N GLY A 180 2.18 -19.07 -10.11
CA GLY A 180 3.31 -19.83 -9.59
C GLY A 180 4.67 -19.11 -9.66
N ILE A 181 5.70 -19.71 -9.06
CA ILE A 181 7.02 -19.09 -8.95
C ILE A 181 7.71 -18.80 -10.30
N ASN A 182 7.40 -19.57 -11.35
CA ASN A 182 7.99 -19.36 -12.69
C ASN A 182 7.56 -18.02 -13.29
N SER A 183 6.33 -17.55 -13.03
CA SER A 183 5.88 -16.25 -13.52
C SER A 183 6.69 -15.11 -12.91
N LEU A 184 7.03 -15.21 -11.62
CA LEU A 184 7.92 -14.24 -10.98
C LEU A 184 9.29 -14.21 -11.67
N GLU A 185 9.90 -15.37 -11.91
CA GLU A 185 11.21 -15.47 -12.57
C GLU A 185 11.21 -14.87 -13.98
N GLU A 186 10.13 -15.05 -14.74
CA GLU A 186 9.91 -14.41 -16.04
C GLU A 186 9.80 -12.88 -15.91
N GLU A 187 9.03 -12.39 -14.94
CA GLU A 187 8.81 -10.95 -14.71
C GLU A 187 10.08 -10.23 -14.24
N VAL A 188 10.89 -10.85 -13.37
CA VAL A 188 12.17 -10.28 -12.89
C VAL A 188 13.35 -10.59 -13.81
N ASN A 189 13.15 -11.48 -14.80
CA ASN A 189 14.16 -11.94 -15.75
C ASN A 189 15.44 -12.49 -15.07
N MET A 190 15.26 -13.24 -14.00
CA MET A 190 16.31 -13.97 -13.28
C MET A 190 15.67 -15.05 -12.39
N ASN A 191 16.44 -16.04 -11.96
CA ASN A 191 15.90 -17.03 -11.04
C ASN A 191 15.69 -16.46 -9.63
N VAL A 192 14.86 -17.12 -8.82
CA VAL A 192 14.54 -16.68 -7.44
C VAL A 192 15.79 -16.50 -6.59
N SER A 193 16.79 -17.36 -6.73
CA SER A 193 18.01 -17.26 -5.92
C SER A 193 18.83 -16.01 -6.24
N GLU A 194 18.91 -15.66 -7.53
CA GLU A 194 19.55 -14.43 -8.02
C GLU A 194 18.76 -13.20 -7.58
N PHE A 195 17.43 -13.26 -7.67
CA PHE A 195 16.54 -12.19 -7.23
C PHE A 195 16.68 -11.92 -5.71
N LEU A 196 16.67 -12.96 -4.89
CA LEU A 196 16.91 -12.85 -3.46
C LEU A 196 18.32 -12.31 -3.16
N GLN A 197 19.34 -12.72 -3.91
CA GLN A 197 20.68 -12.16 -3.74
C GLN A 197 20.74 -10.67 -4.08
N LEU A 198 20.16 -10.26 -5.21
CA LEU A 198 20.08 -8.86 -5.62
C LEU A 198 19.37 -8.00 -4.56
N SER A 199 18.30 -8.53 -3.95
CA SER A 199 17.58 -7.86 -2.88
C SER A 199 18.43 -7.62 -1.63
N ARG A 200 19.31 -8.56 -1.27
CA ARG A 200 20.25 -8.40 -0.15
C ARG A 200 21.31 -7.35 -0.46
N ASP A 201 21.84 -7.37 -1.68
CA ASP A 201 22.85 -6.40 -2.10
C ASP A 201 22.28 -4.97 -2.16
N ALA A 202 21.00 -4.84 -2.51
CA ALA A 202 20.26 -3.57 -2.54
C ALA A 202 20.20 -2.85 -1.19
N GLU A 203 20.28 -3.56 -0.06
CA GLU A 203 20.22 -2.94 1.26
C GLU A 203 21.46 -2.11 1.60
N SER A 204 22.61 -2.48 1.03
CA SER A 204 23.91 -1.89 1.36
C SER A 204 24.50 -1.05 0.22
N GLN A 205 24.02 -1.22 -1.01
CA GLN A 205 24.60 -0.58 -2.20
C GLN A 205 23.56 0.24 -2.96
N PRO A 206 23.70 1.58 -3.05
CA PRO A 206 22.73 2.43 -3.77
C PRO A 206 22.51 2.05 -5.24
N PHE A 207 23.57 1.58 -5.92
CA PHE A 207 23.45 1.12 -7.31
C PHE A 207 22.60 -0.16 -7.41
N GLN A 208 22.81 -1.12 -6.52
CA GLN A 208 22.03 -2.37 -6.48
C GLN A 208 20.60 -2.12 -6.04
N SER A 209 20.37 -1.17 -5.13
CA SER A 209 19.03 -0.67 -4.79
C SER A 209 18.27 -0.22 -6.03
N LYS A 210 18.87 0.68 -6.82
CA LYS A 210 18.22 1.15 -8.06
C LYS A 210 17.95 -0.01 -9.04
N ARG A 211 18.89 -0.95 -9.18
CA ARG A 211 18.73 -2.12 -10.04
C ARG A 211 17.59 -3.03 -9.56
N PHE A 212 17.52 -3.31 -8.26
CA PHE A 212 16.47 -4.13 -7.66
C PHE A 212 15.08 -3.51 -7.83
N PHE A 213 14.92 -2.22 -7.54
CA PHE A 213 13.61 -1.57 -7.74
C PHE A 213 13.21 -1.49 -9.22
N HIS A 214 14.17 -1.35 -10.14
CA HIS A 214 13.88 -1.42 -11.58
C HIS A 214 13.44 -2.82 -12.03
N THR A 215 13.98 -3.90 -11.46
CA THR A 215 13.50 -5.26 -11.80
C THR A 215 12.05 -5.49 -11.37
N LEU A 216 11.55 -4.67 -10.45
CA LEU A 216 10.19 -4.75 -9.94
C LEU A 216 9.17 -3.93 -10.74
N ASP A 217 9.59 -3.15 -11.74
CA ASP A 217 8.69 -2.32 -12.55
C ASP A 217 7.73 -3.16 -13.42
N SER A 218 8.12 -4.40 -13.73
CA SER A 218 7.30 -5.37 -14.47
C SER A 218 6.61 -6.39 -13.57
N VAL A 219 6.85 -6.34 -12.26
CA VAL A 219 6.34 -7.34 -11.32
C VAL A 219 4.92 -7.03 -10.92
N MET A 220 4.02 -7.98 -11.13
CA MET A 220 2.65 -7.89 -10.62
C MET A 220 2.67 -8.13 -9.11
N ILE A 221 2.05 -7.22 -8.36
CA ILE A 221 1.68 -7.46 -6.97
C ILE A 221 0.40 -8.31 -7.03
N LEU A 222 0.35 -9.40 -6.27
CA LEU A 222 -0.77 -10.36 -6.22
C LEU A 222 -1.64 -10.13 -4.98
#